data_AF-A0A349VSV4-F1
#
_entry.id   AF-A0A349VSV4-F1
#
_cell.length_a   1.000
_cell.length_b   1.000
_cell.length_c   1.000
_cell.angle_alpha   90.00
_cell.angle_beta   90.00
_cell.angle_gamma   90.00
#
_symmetry.space_group_name_H-M   'P 1'
#
loop_
_entity.id
_entity.type
_entity.pdbx_description
1 polymer ?
#
loop_
_entity_poly.entity_id
_entity_poly.type
_entity_poly.pdbx_seq_one_letter_code
_entity_poly.pdbx_strand_id
1 'polypeptide(L)'
;MDYKKLTNYLKALSWIIVALVITCTTLCVFPLKHENRKNRADAIDIHNDSLITHVSQFKEISFKDSPEGEMASYGEKLIKNTYDYFYDGEVKIGNKLACSSCHLNGGTKAFAAPYVGLTNVFPTYIGRENKIESLEERIN
;
A
#
# COMPACT_ATOMS: atom_id res chain seq x y z
N MET A 1 -8.38 -49.31 47.60
CA MET A 1 -7.57 -48.37 46.79
C MET A 1 -6.51 -47.75 47.71
N ASP A 2 -5.23 -47.93 47.40
CA ASP A 2 -4.12 -47.60 48.31
C ASP A 2 -3.93 -46.07 48.38
N TYR A 3 -4.29 -45.46 49.51
CA TYR A 3 -4.33 -44.01 49.70
C TYR A 3 -2.98 -43.33 49.40
N LYS A 4 -1.87 -44.04 49.63
CA LYS A 4 -0.52 -43.55 49.30
C LYS A 4 -0.35 -43.35 47.79
N LYS A 5 -0.84 -44.29 46.98
CA LYS A 5 -0.81 -44.17 45.52
C LYS A 5 -1.63 -42.96 45.07
N LEU A 6 -2.84 -42.78 45.61
CA LEU A 6 -3.69 -41.63 45.29
C LEU A 6 -3.03 -40.29 45.63
N THR A 7 -2.40 -40.17 46.81
CA THR A 7 -1.68 -38.94 47.19
C THR A 7 -0.45 -38.67 46.30
N ASN A 8 0.22 -39.72 45.81
CA ASN A 8 1.33 -39.58 44.89
C ASN A 8 0.87 -39.11 43.51
N TYR A 9 -0.27 -39.59 43.01
CA TYR A 9 -0.87 -39.10 41.77
C TYR A 9 -1.31 -37.64 41.87
N LEU A 10 -1.93 -37.24 42.99
CA LEU A 10 -2.34 -35.85 43.21
C LEU A 10 -1.14 -34.89 43.25
N LYS A 11 -0.04 -35.30 43.90
CA LYS A 11 1.22 -34.55 43.88
C LYS A 11 1.77 -34.44 42.47
N ALA A 12 1.86 -35.56 41.74
CA ALA A 12 2.38 -35.57 40.37
C ALA A 12 1.56 -34.66 39.44
N LEU A 13 0.23 -34.71 39.53
CA LEU A 13 -0.66 -33.86 38.74
C LEU A 13 -0.47 -32.38 39.09
N SER A 14 -0.32 -32.05 40.37
CA SER A 14 -0.03 -30.69 40.83
C SER A 14 1.29 -30.15 40.26
N TRP A 15 2.36 -30.96 40.26
CA TRP A 15 3.65 -30.59 39.65
C TRP A 15 3.56 -30.38 38.14
N ILE A 16 2.78 -31.20 37.44
CA ILE A 16 2.58 -31.07 35.98
C ILE A 16 1.84 -29.76 35.66
N ILE A 17 0.80 -29.42 36.42
CA ILE A 17 0.05 -28.17 36.23
C ILE A 17 0.96 -26.96 36.45
N VAL A 18 1.77 -26.96 37.50
CA VAL A 18 2.72 -25.88 37.77
C VAL A 18 3.75 -25.74 36.64
N ALA A 19 4.29 -26.85 36.15
CA ALA A 19 5.24 -26.84 35.03
C ALA A 19 4.61 -26.28 33.75
N LEU A 20 3.36 -26.63 33.43
CA LEU A 20 2.63 -26.12 32.26
C LEU A 20 2.36 -24.61 32.35
N VAL A 21 2.05 -24.10 33.54
CA VAL A 21 1.85 -22.65 33.72
C VAL A 21 3.16 -21.90 33.53
N ILE A 22 4.26 -22.40 34.09
CA ILE A 22 5.58 -21.79 33.92
C ILE A 22 6.00 -21.79 32.45
N THR A 23 5.89 -22.91 31.74
CA THR A 23 6.26 -22.96 30.31
C THR A 23 5.40 -22.03 29.46
N CYS A 24 4.08 -21.97 29.70
CA CYS A 24 3.18 -21.06 29.00
C CYS A 24 3.56 -19.58 29.23
N THR A 25 3.81 -19.19 30.48
CA THR A 25 4.24 -17.82 30.80
C THR A 25 5.59 -17.47 30.16
N THR A 26 6.55 -18.40 30.14
CA THR A 26 7.84 -18.17 29.49
C THR A 26 7.72 -17.99 27.97
N LEU A 27 6.84 -18.75 27.31
CA LEU A 27 6.57 -18.62 25.87
C LEU A 27 5.86 -17.30 25.52
N CYS A 28 5.01 -16.79 26.40
CA CYS A 28 4.35 -15.50 26.21
C CYS A 28 5.29 -14.29 26.42
N VAL A 29 6.20 -14.37 27.39
CA VAL A 29 7.14 -13.27 27.71
C VAL A 29 8.36 -13.26 26.80
N PHE A 30 8.82 -14.43 26.36
CA PHE A 30 9.94 -14.59 25.45
C PHE A 30 9.47 -15.26 24.16
N PRO A 31 8.86 -14.52 23.22
CA PRO A 31 8.53 -15.06 21.91
C PRO A 31 9.81 -15.63 21.29
N LEU A 32 9.78 -16.91 20.94
CA LEU A 32 10.87 -17.57 20.22
C LEU A 32 11.22 -16.71 19.01
N LYS A 33 12.44 -16.16 18.99
CA LYS A 33 12.99 -15.44 17.85
C LYS A 33 13.09 -16.44 16.70
N HIS A 34 12.05 -16.50 15.88
CA HIS A 34 12.05 -17.28 14.66
C HIS A 34 13.03 -16.62 13.69
N GLU A 35 14.24 -17.15 13.62
CA GLU A 35 15.23 -16.71 12.65
C GLU A 35 14.73 -17.10 11.25
N ASN A 36 14.17 -16.12 10.55
CA ASN A 36 13.67 -16.26 9.20
C ASN A 36 14.87 -16.47 8.26
N ARG A 37 15.22 -17.74 8.00
CA ARG A 37 16.15 -18.13 6.94
C ARG A 37 15.52 -17.75 5.60
N LYS A 38 15.77 -16.50 5.16
CA LYS A 38 15.52 -16.05 3.79
C LYS A 38 16.35 -16.94 2.86
N ASN A 39 15.66 -17.84 2.15
CA ASN A 39 16.22 -18.55 1.02
C ASN A 39 16.68 -17.51 -0.01
N ARG A 40 17.98 -17.51 -0.27
CA ARG A 40 18.66 -16.66 -1.23
C ARG A 40 18.47 -17.31 -2.61
N ALA A 41 17.42 -16.90 -3.31
CA ALA A 41 17.31 -17.09 -4.75
C ALA A 41 17.42 -15.69 -5.38
N ASP A 42 18.44 -15.55 -6.23
CA ASP A 42 18.73 -14.43 -7.13
C ASP A 42 17.71 -13.29 -7.15
N ALA A 43 17.89 -12.33 -6.24
CA ALA A 43 17.21 -11.05 -6.30
C ALA A 43 18.23 -10.02 -6.79
N ILE A 44 17.92 -9.41 -7.93
CA ILE A 44 18.52 -8.15 -8.37
C ILE A 44 18.51 -7.21 -7.16
N ASP A 45 19.69 -6.72 -6.77
CA ASP A 45 19.87 -5.80 -5.65
C ASP A 45 19.29 -4.43 -6.03
N ILE A 46 17.96 -4.31 -5.97
CA ILE A 46 17.28 -3.03 -5.99
C ILE A 46 17.49 -2.44 -4.60
N HIS A 47 18.50 -1.57 -4.48
CA HIS A 47 18.67 -0.73 -3.31
C HIS A 47 17.34 -0.02 -3.02
N ASN A 48 16.69 -0.39 -1.90
CA ASN A 48 15.40 0.14 -1.44
C ASN A 48 15.40 1.67 -1.21
N ASP A 49 16.56 2.32 -1.29
CA ASP A 49 16.71 3.78 -1.22
C ASP A 49 16.04 4.53 -2.40
N SER A 50 15.65 3.83 -3.48
CA SER A 50 14.92 4.44 -4.60
C SER A 50 13.40 4.36 -4.49
N LEU A 51 12.85 3.72 -3.45
CA LEU A 51 11.40 3.56 -3.32
C LEU A 51 10.79 4.78 -2.60
N ILE A 52 9.96 5.53 -3.31
CA ILE A 52 9.12 6.58 -2.70
C ILE A 52 8.12 5.89 -1.77
N THR A 53 8.29 6.06 -0.46
CA THR A 53 7.38 5.55 0.58
C THR A 53 6.26 6.53 0.93
N HIS A 54 6.47 7.82 0.65
CA HIS A 54 5.48 8.87 0.84
C HIS A 54 5.62 9.93 -0.26
N VAL A 55 4.49 10.44 -0.78
CA VAL A 55 4.50 11.39 -1.91
C VAL A 55 5.31 12.67 -1.63
N SER A 56 5.47 13.09 -0.37
CA SER A 56 6.33 14.24 -0.05
C SER A 56 7.81 14.03 -0.37
N GLN A 57 8.24 12.79 -0.60
CA GLN A 57 9.59 12.45 -1.05
C GLN A 57 9.74 12.59 -2.57
N PHE A 58 8.62 12.73 -3.30
CA PHE A 58 8.66 12.94 -4.74
C PHE A 58 9.42 14.23 -5.06
N LYS A 59 10.45 14.08 -5.88
CA LYS A 59 11.19 15.20 -6.47
C LYS A 59 10.71 15.36 -7.90
N GLU A 60 10.29 16.58 -8.23
CA GLU A 60 9.90 16.92 -9.59
C GLU A 60 11.03 16.61 -10.58
N ILE A 61 10.69 15.90 -11.65
CA ILE A 61 11.59 15.55 -12.73
C ILE A 61 11.23 16.36 -13.97
N SER A 62 12.23 16.84 -14.69
CA SER A 62 11.99 17.41 -16.02
C SER A 62 11.64 16.28 -16.97
N PHE A 63 10.60 16.49 -17.79
CA PHE A 63 10.33 15.59 -18.92
C PHE A 63 11.53 15.63 -19.88
N LYS A 64 11.96 14.45 -20.33
CA LYS A 64 13.03 14.31 -21.32
C LYS A 64 12.48 14.64 -22.70
N ASP A 65 13.35 15.05 -23.61
CA ASP A 65 13.02 15.20 -25.03
C ASP A 65 12.98 13.81 -25.69
N SER A 66 11.86 13.12 -25.52
CA SER A 66 11.60 11.78 -26.06
C SER A 66 10.08 11.59 -26.24
N PRO A 67 9.64 10.60 -27.04
CA PRO A 67 8.20 10.34 -27.22
C PRO A 67 7.43 10.14 -25.91
N GLU A 68 8.05 9.46 -24.93
CA GLU A 68 7.50 9.28 -23.59
C GLU A 68 7.41 10.60 -22.81
N GLY A 69 8.47 11.43 -22.89
CA GLY A 69 8.47 12.73 -22.21
C GLY A 69 7.49 13.73 -22.83
N GLU A 70 7.30 13.70 -24.14
CA GLU A 70 6.28 14.47 -24.84
C GLU A 70 4.86 14.04 -24.41
N MET A 71 4.62 12.72 -24.33
CA MET A 71 3.35 12.18 -23.85
C MET A 71 3.08 12.55 -22.40
N ALA A 72 4.09 12.44 -21.52
CA ALA A 72 3.97 12.85 -20.12
C ALA A 72 3.71 14.36 -19.99
N SER A 73 4.41 15.19 -20.76
CA SER A 73 4.20 16.64 -20.83
C SER A 73 2.79 16.99 -21.31
N TYR A 74 2.28 16.27 -22.30
CA TYR A 74 0.91 16.43 -22.77
C TYR A 74 -0.12 16.01 -21.70
N GLY A 75 0.08 14.87 -21.04
CA GLY A 75 -0.76 14.43 -19.93
C GLY A 75 -0.82 15.45 -18.79
N GLU A 76 0.31 16.07 -18.45
CA GLU A 76 0.37 17.14 -17.46
C GLU A 76 -0.48 18.35 -17.88
N LYS A 77 -0.44 18.75 -19.16
CA LYS A 77 -1.28 19.83 -19.69
C LYS A 77 -2.77 19.52 -19.56
N LEU A 78 -3.19 18.29 -19.85
CA LEU A 78 -4.57 17.83 -19.70
C LEU A 78 -5.03 17.87 -18.22
N ILE A 79 -4.17 17.47 -17.29
CA ILE A 79 -4.46 17.52 -15.84
C ILE A 79 -4.59 18.97 -15.36
N LYS A 80 -3.66 19.84 -15.79
CA LYS A 80 -3.58 21.22 -15.29
C LYS A 80 -4.66 22.11 -15.90
N ASN A 81 -5.06 21.88 -17.14
CA ASN A 81 -5.97 22.75 -17.90
C ASN A 81 -7.14 21.97 -18.53
N THR A 82 -7.70 20.97 -17.84
CA THR A 82 -8.67 20.01 -18.38
C THR A 82 -9.83 20.66 -19.14
N TYR A 83 -10.41 21.72 -18.57
CA TYR A 83 -11.53 22.42 -19.18
C TYR A 83 -11.19 22.98 -20.57
N ASP A 84 -9.92 23.27 -20.87
CA ASP A 84 -9.47 23.78 -22.17
C ASP A 84 -9.40 22.72 -23.27
N TYR A 85 -9.62 21.45 -22.95
CA TYR A 85 -9.53 20.34 -23.89
C TYR A 85 -10.86 19.59 -24.12
N PHE A 86 -11.94 19.95 -23.42
CA PHE A 86 -13.23 19.27 -23.54
C PHE A 86 -14.16 20.00 -24.53
N TYR A 87 -14.29 19.42 -25.73
CA TYR A 87 -15.18 19.91 -26.78
C TYR A 87 -16.02 18.77 -27.38
N ASP A 88 -17.23 19.12 -27.80
CA ASP A 88 -18.05 18.36 -28.73
C ASP A 88 -18.11 19.15 -30.05
N GLY A 89 -17.32 18.71 -31.04
CA GLY A 89 -17.04 19.50 -32.23
C GLY A 89 -16.34 20.83 -31.88
N GLU A 90 -17.01 21.94 -32.17
CA GLU A 90 -16.51 23.30 -31.86
C GLU A 90 -17.07 23.85 -30.54
N VAL A 91 -17.97 23.11 -29.87
CA VAL A 91 -18.66 23.57 -28.65
C VAL A 91 -17.90 23.08 -27.43
N LYS A 92 -17.54 24.01 -26.53
CA LYS A 92 -16.92 23.67 -25.24
C LYS A 92 -17.96 23.02 -24.32
N ILE A 93 -17.66 21.84 -23.78
CA ILE A 93 -18.56 21.05 -22.94
C ILE A 93 -18.04 20.90 -21.50
N GLY A 94 -18.92 20.55 -20.57
CA GLY A 94 -18.58 20.34 -19.16
C GLY A 94 -18.58 21.61 -18.31
N ASN A 95 -17.88 21.57 -17.18
CA ASN A 95 -17.74 22.71 -16.26
C ASN A 95 -16.34 23.36 -16.41
N LYS A 96 -16.03 24.36 -15.57
CA LYS A 96 -14.74 25.08 -15.60
C LYS A 96 -13.72 24.55 -14.58
N LEU A 97 -13.81 23.28 -14.19
CA LEU A 97 -12.84 22.64 -13.31
C LEU A 97 -11.73 21.97 -14.13
N ALA A 98 -10.54 21.94 -13.55
CA ALA A 98 -9.46 21.07 -13.99
C ALA A 98 -9.22 20.00 -12.92
N CYS A 99 -8.57 18.89 -13.28
CA CYS A 99 -8.15 17.89 -12.30
C CYS A 99 -7.32 18.55 -11.18
N SER A 100 -6.45 19.49 -11.57
CA SER A 100 -5.62 20.31 -10.68
C SER A 100 -6.40 21.21 -9.70
N SER A 101 -7.70 21.44 -9.92
CA SER A 101 -8.53 22.23 -9.00
C SER A 101 -8.67 21.58 -7.62
N CYS A 102 -8.61 20.25 -7.56
CA CYS A 102 -8.65 19.48 -6.31
C CYS A 102 -7.34 18.71 -6.07
N HIS A 103 -6.73 18.19 -7.14
CA HIS A 103 -5.47 17.46 -7.09
C HIS A 103 -4.29 18.42 -7.20
N LEU A 104 -3.98 19.07 -6.07
CA LEU A 104 -3.09 20.22 -6.02
C LEU A 104 -1.69 19.92 -6.59
N ASN A 105 -1.07 20.94 -7.19
CA ASN A 105 0.22 20.86 -7.88
C ASN A 105 0.26 19.76 -8.97
N GLY A 106 -0.82 19.63 -9.74
CA GLY A 106 -0.93 18.59 -10.76
C GLY A 106 -0.95 17.16 -10.20
N GLY A 107 -1.44 16.99 -8.97
CA GLY A 107 -1.49 15.69 -8.28
C GLY A 107 -0.19 15.26 -7.62
N THR A 108 0.73 16.18 -7.33
CA THR A 108 2.00 15.87 -6.64
C THR A 108 2.02 16.31 -5.17
N LYS A 109 0.97 17.01 -4.70
CA LYS A 109 0.91 17.50 -3.31
C LYS A 109 0.38 16.43 -2.34
N ALA A 110 1.13 16.19 -1.26
CA ALA A 110 0.69 15.35 -0.15
C ALA A 110 -0.63 15.85 0.46
N PHE A 111 -1.48 14.90 0.89
CA PHE A 111 -2.79 15.17 1.50
C PHE A 111 -3.80 15.90 0.60
N ALA A 112 -3.54 15.97 -0.71
CA ALA A 112 -4.44 16.55 -1.71
C ALA A 112 -4.75 15.56 -2.84
N ALA A 113 -5.02 14.30 -2.47
CA ALA A 113 -5.29 13.19 -3.38
C ALA A 113 -4.23 13.05 -4.51
N PRO A 114 -2.96 12.77 -4.19
CA PRO A 114 -1.90 12.70 -5.19
C PRO A 114 -2.04 11.51 -6.16
N TYR A 115 -1.44 11.62 -7.35
CA TYR A 115 -1.40 10.57 -8.38
C TYR A 115 -0.19 9.64 -8.26
N VAL A 116 0.87 10.10 -7.62
CA VAL A 116 2.14 9.37 -7.50
C VAL A 116 1.89 8.00 -6.85
N GLY A 117 2.12 6.93 -7.62
CA GLY A 117 1.95 5.54 -7.18
C GLY A 117 0.57 4.91 -7.46
N LEU A 118 -0.40 5.64 -8.03
CA LEU A 118 -1.75 5.09 -8.29
C LEU A 118 -1.74 3.92 -9.27
N THR A 119 -0.80 3.87 -10.21
CA THR A 119 -0.65 2.74 -11.15
C THR A 119 -0.32 1.42 -10.45
N ASN A 120 0.18 1.45 -9.22
CA ASN A 120 0.42 0.25 -8.39
C ASN A 120 -0.77 -0.08 -7.48
N VAL A 121 -1.78 0.78 -7.40
CA VAL A 121 -2.97 0.62 -6.56
C VAL A 121 -4.14 0.08 -7.38
N PHE A 122 -4.28 0.53 -8.63
CA PHE A 122 -5.29 0.05 -9.55
C PHE A 122 -4.78 -1.17 -10.34
N PRO A 123 -5.66 -2.11 -10.73
CA PRO A 123 -7.11 -2.09 -10.51
C PRO A 123 -7.51 -2.36 -9.06
N THR A 124 -8.66 -1.83 -8.64
CA THR A 124 -9.15 -2.02 -7.25
C THR A 124 -10.67 -2.10 -7.20
N TYR A 125 -11.21 -2.69 -6.14
CA TYR A 125 -12.65 -2.79 -5.93
C TYR A 125 -13.24 -1.44 -5.49
N ILE A 126 -14.28 -0.98 -6.19
CA ILE A 126 -14.99 0.28 -5.93
C ILE A 126 -16.40 -0.03 -5.42
N GLY A 127 -16.62 0.21 -4.13
CA GLY A 127 -17.88 -0.15 -3.46
C GLY A 127 -19.13 0.56 -4.00
N ARG A 128 -18.98 1.77 -4.58
CA ARG A 128 -20.09 2.50 -5.21
C ARG A 128 -20.65 1.75 -6.42
N GLU A 129 -19.78 1.13 -7.20
CA GLU A 129 -20.13 0.44 -8.46
C GLU A 129 -20.18 -1.08 -8.29
N ASN A 130 -19.78 -1.57 -7.10
CA ASN A 130 -19.72 -2.98 -6.76
C ASN A 130 -18.93 -3.82 -7.79
N LYS A 131 -17.81 -3.29 -8.27
CA LYS A 131 -16.96 -3.94 -9.27
C LYS A 131 -15.49 -3.58 -9.06
N ILE A 132 -14.60 -4.34 -9.71
CA ILE A 132 -13.19 -3.99 -9.83
C ILE A 132 -13.05 -3.03 -11.02
N GLU A 133 -12.42 -1.87 -10.81
CA GLU A 133 -12.18 -0.85 -11.83
C GLU A 133 -10.69 -0.70 -12.14
N SER A 134 -10.38 -0.43 -13.41
CA SER A 134 -9.06 0.04 -13.85
C SER A 134 -8.82 1.50 -13.46
N LEU A 135 -7.59 1.99 -13.63
CA LEU A 135 -7.28 3.40 -13.42
C LEU A 135 -7.96 4.29 -14.47
N GLU A 136 -8.03 3.82 -15.71
CA GLU A 136 -8.69 4.49 -16.83
C GLU A 136 -10.21 4.59 -16.58
N GLU A 137 -10.84 3.53 -16.09
CA GLU A 137 -12.24 3.57 -15.70
C GLU A 137 -12.46 4.56 -14.56
N ARG A 138 -11.55 4.60 -13.57
CA ARG A 138 -11.65 5.54 -12.45
C ARG A 138 -11.52 7.02 -12.86
N ILE A 139 -10.81 7.30 -13.95
CA ILE A 139 -10.63 8.66 -14.46
C ILE A 139 -11.90 9.17 -15.17
N ASN A 140 -12.69 8.26 -15.78
CA ASN A 140 -13.95 8.57 -16.45
C ASN A 140 -15.13 8.70 -15.48
#